data_AF-V7BSD1-F1
#
_entry.id   AF-V7BSD1-F1
#
_cell.length_a   1.000
_cell.length_b   1.000
_cell.length_c   1.000
_cell.angle_alpha   90.00
_cell.angle_beta   90.00
_cell.angle_gamma   90.00
#
_symmetry.space_group_name_H-M   'P 1'
#
loop_
_entity.id
_entity.type
_entity.pdbx_description
1 polymer ?
#
loop_
_entity_poly.entity_id
_entity_poly.type
_entity_poly.pdbx_seq_one_letter_code
_entity_poly.pdbx_strand_id
1 'polypeptide(L)'
;SPGDAERLPGFEVGDWVRSKPSLGTRPSYDWNSVGRESLAVVHSIQDSGYLELACCFRKGKWITHFTDVERVPSFKVGQYVRFRIGLVEPRWGWRGAQPESQGVITSIHADGEVRVAFFGLPGLWRGDPSDLEIEQMCEVGEWVRLTDNANDWKSIGPGSVGVVQGIGYEGDELDRSIFVGFCGEQEKWVGPSSHLERFDKLFVGQKVRVKQDVKQPRFGWSGHTHASLGTIQAIDADGKLRIYTPAGSRTWMLDPSEVEVVEEKELCIGEWVRVKASVSTPTHHWGEVSHSSIGVVHRMEDEDLWVAFCFTERLWLCKAWEMERVRAFKVGDKVRIRDGLVNPRWGWGMETHASKGEVVGVDANGKLRIKFRWREGRPWIGDPADLALDEED
;
A
#
# COMPACT_ATOMS: atom_id res chain seq x y z
N SER A 1 12.95 31.52 25.04
CA SER A 1 13.55 30.29 24.51
C SER A 1 13.64 30.40 23.00
N PRO A 2 14.79 30.10 22.37
CA PRO A 2 14.87 30.02 20.91
C PRO A 2 14.14 28.73 20.51
N GLY A 3 12.96 28.84 19.89
CA GLY A 3 12.11 27.69 19.61
C GLY A 3 11.15 27.88 18.44
N ASP A 4 10.77 29.11 18.13
CA ASP A 4 9.89 29.42 16.99
C ASP A 4 10.69 29.76 15.74
N ALA A 5 11.73 28.97 15.43
CA ALA A 5 12.23 28.92 14.06
C ALA A 5 11.18 28.16 13.26
N GLU A 6 10.36 28.87 12.49
CA GLU A 6 9.58 28.28 11.41
C GLU A 6 10.49 27.32 10.66
N ARG A 7 10.19 26.01 10.70
CA ARG A 7 10.91 25.02 9.91
C ARG A 7 10.85 25.48 8.46
N LEU A 8 11.99 25.92 7.92
CA LEU A 8 12.16 26.28 6.53
C LEU A 8 11.58 25.17 5.63
N PRO A 9 11.00 25.53 4.49
CA PRO A 9 10.27 24.61 3.62
C PRO A 9 11.20 23.49 3.16
N GLY A 10 10.68 22.26 3.12
CA GLY A 10 11.44 21.01 3.04
C GLY A 10 12.23 20.73 1.77
N PHE A 11 12.77 21.76 1.09
CA PHE A 11 13.78 21.65 0.05
C PHE A 11 15.14 21.27 0.62
N GLU A 12 15.91 20.51 -0.14
CA GLU A 12 17.25 20.07 0.19
C GLU A 12 18.24 20.48 -0.91
N VAL A 13 19.52 20.64 -0.54
CA VAL A 13 20.59 20.84 -1.53
C VAL A 13 20.64 19.63 -2.45
N GLY A 14 20.62 19.88 -3.77
CA GLY A 14 20.53 18.85 -4.80
C GLY A 14 19.11 18.61 -5.33
N ASP A 15 18.08 19.21 -4.72
CA ASP A 15 16.73 19.18 -5.27
C ASP A 15 16.68 19.81 -6.67
N TRP A 16 15.89 19.20 -7.54
CA TRP A 16 15.60 19.73 -8.86
C TRP A 16 14.32 20.57 -8.81
N VAL A 17 14.35 21.76 -9.42
CA VAL A 17 13.25 22.71 -9.38
C VAL A 17 12.96 23.32 -10.75
N ARG A 18 11.72 23.75 -10.93
CA ARG A 18 11.27 24.58 -12.06
C ARG A 18 10.42 25.74 -11.55
N SER A 19 10.23 26.79 -12.33
CA SER A 19 9.29 27.86 -11.98
C SER A 19 7.87 27.34 -11.87
N LYS A 20 7.13 27.84 -10.87
CA LYS A 20 5.68 27.69 -10.85
C LYS A 20 5.02 28.54 -11.94
N PRO A 21 3.99 28.04 -12.63
CA PRO A 21 3.16 28.86 -13.50
C PRO A 21 2.41 29.90 -12.65
N SER A 22 2.74 31.19 -12.80
CA SER A 22 2.06 32.27 -12.09
C SER A 22 0.64 32.50 -12.66
N LEU A 23 -0.41 32.31 -11.86
CA LEU A 23 -1.81 32.66 -12.21
C LEU A 23 -2.15 34.15 -11.99
N GLY A 24 -1.18 34.95 -11.56
CA GLY A 24 -1.35 36.36 -11.25
C GLY A 24 -0.24 36.80 -10.30
N THR A 25 0.25 38.02 -10.47
CA THR A 25 1.51 38.58 -9.93
C THR A 25 2.80 38.00 -10.53
N ARG A 26 3.67 38.93 -10.95
CA ARG A 26 4.91 38.69 -11.72
C ARG A 26 5.80 37.65 -11.02
N PRO A 27 6.30 36.62 -11.74
CA PRO A 27 7.47 35.87 -11.29
C PRO A 27 8.62 36.82 -10.97
N SER A 28 9.46 36.48 -10.00
CA SER A 28 10.70 37.20 -9.72
C SER A 28 11.48 37.45 -11.03
N TYR A 29 12.06 38.65 -11.14
CA TYR A 29 12.58 39.22 -12.40
C TYR A 29 13.56 38.30 -13.16
N ASP A 30 14.22 37.36 -12.48
CA ASP A 30 15.26 36.49 -13.02
C ASP A 30 14.76 35.22 -13.73
N TRP A 31 13.51 34.78 -13.52
CA TRP A 31 13.01 33.58 -14.22
C TRP A 31 12.44 33.89 -15.61
N ASN A 32 12.05 35.13 -15.90
CA ASN A 32 11.47 35.49 -17.21
C ASN A 32 12.45 35.30 -18.39
N SER A 33 13.76 35.32 -18.14
CA SER A 33 14.80 35.01 -19.13
C SER A 33 15.03 33.51 -19.36
N VAL A 34 14.42 32.67 -18.54
CA VAL A 34 14.64 31.23 -18.45
C VAL A 34 13.31 30.57 -18.82
N GLY A 35 13.19 30.05 -20.05
CA GLY A 35 11.92 29.51 -20.57
C GLY A 35 11.22 28.55 -19.60
N ARG A 36 9.88 28.47 -19.68
CA ARG A 36 8.99 27.78 -18.72
C ARG A 36 9.32 26.31 -18.43
N GLU A 37 10.10 25.65 -19.28
CA GLU A 37 10.45 24.23 -19.15
C GLU A 37 11.85 24.00 -18.58
N SER A 38 12.57 25.06 -18.22
CA SER A 38 13.97 24.94 -17.80
C SER A 38 14.08 24.42 -16.36
N LEU A 39 15.08 23.59 -16.11
CA LEU A 39 15.32 22.97 -14.80
C LEU A 39 16.55 23.57 -14.12
N ALA A 40 16.50 23.68 -12.79
CA ALA A 40 17.63 24.12 -12.00
C ALA A 40 17.82 23.21 -10.78
N VAL A 41 19.04 23.17 -10.25
CA VAL A 41 19.41 22.43 -9.05
C VAL A 41 19.57 23.40 -7.89
N VAL A 42 19.01 23.07 -6.73
CA VAL A 42 19.22 23.82 -5.48
C VAL A 42 20.66 23.63 -5.04
N HIS A 43 21.45 24.70 -5.13
CA HIS A 43 22.85 24.70 -4.75
C HIS A 43 23.06 25.00 -3.26
N SER A 44 22.31 25.97 -2.72
CA SER A 44 22.33 26.30 -1.30
C SER A 44 20.98 26.86 -0.84
N ILE A 45 20.71 26.72 0.46
CA ILE A 45 19.48 27.18 1.11
C ILE A 45 19.87 28.26 2.11
N GLN A 46 19.20 29.41 2.05
CA GLN A 46 19.43 30.54 2.95
C GLN A 46 18.37 30.58 4.06
N ASP A 47 18.74 31.10 5.22
CA ASP A 47 17.88 31.16 6.42
C ASP A 47 16.58 31.96 6.22
N SER A 48 16.49 32.77 5.17
CA SER A 48 15.37 33.66 4.85
C SER A 48 14.36 33.08 3.85
N GLY A 49 14.41 31.77 3.55
CA GLY A 49 13.52 31.12 2.58
C GLY A 49 13.94 31.32 1.11
N TYR A 50 15.13 31.85 0.89
CA TYR A 50 15.70 32.00 -0.45
C TYR A 50 16.57 30.80 -0.82
N LEU A 51 16.48 30.39 -2.08
CA LEU A 51 17.24 29.29 -2.68
C LEU A 51 18.25 29.88 -3.66
N GLU A 52 19.50 29.44 -3.57
CA GLU A 52 20.49 29.67 -4.62
C GLU A 52 20.42 28.51 -5.62
N LEU A 53 20.13 28.83 -6.88
CA LEU A 53 19.93 27.85 -7.95
C LEU A 53 21.11 27.86 -8.92
N ALA A 54 21.45 26.68 -9.43
CA ALA A 54 22.39 26.48 -10.52
C ALA A 54 21.69 25.79 -11.70
N CYS A 55 22.02 26.17 -12.93
CA CYS A 55 21.56 25.47 -14.13
C CYS A 55 22.64 25.48 -15.21
N CYS A 56 22.55 24.55 -16.15
CA CYS A 56 23.56 24.37 -17.18
C CYS A 56 23.43 25.39 -18.31
N PHE A 57 22.26 26.01 -18.48
CA PHE A 57 21.96 26.91 -19.59
C PHE A 57 22.19 28.40 -19.27
N ARG A 58 22.52 28.76 -18.04
CA ARG A 58 22.85 30.13 -17.62
C ARG A 58 24.18 30.12 -16.89
N LYS A 59 25.02 31.12 -17.16
CA LYS A 59 26.26 31.31 -16.38
C LYS A 59 25.94 31.89 -15.01
N GLY A 60 26.51 31.27 -13.98
CA GLY A 60 26.40 31.72 -12.61
C GLY A 60 25.15 31.19 -11.90
N LYS A 61 25.11 31.41 -10.59
CA LYS A 61 23.98 31.06 -9.75
C LYS A 61 23.07 32.27 -9.59
N TRP A 62 21.80 32.06 -9.31
CA TRP A 62 20.86 33.13 -8.99
C TRP A 62 19.99 32.74 -7.80
N ILE A 63 19.36 33.74 -7.20
CA ILE A 63 18.58 33.59 -5.98
C ILE A 63 17.10 33.72 -6.32
N THR A 64 16.27 32.83 -5.78
CA THR A 64 14.80 32.91 -5.88
C THR A 64 14.16 32.56 -4.55
N HIS A 65 12.96 33.08 -4.29
CA HIS A 65 12.20 32.65 -3.12
C HIS A 65 11.60 31.25 -3.38
N PHE A 66 11.57 30.39 -2.37
CA PHE A 66 11.09 29.01 -2.52
C PHE A 66 9.63 28.92 -3.01
N THR A 67 8.83 29.97 -2.78
CA THR A 67 7.43 30.01 -3.24
C THR A 67 7.31 30.07 -4.75
N ASP A 68 8.31 30.60 -5.44
CA ASP A 68 8.30 30.85 -6.90
C ASP A 68 8.65 29.60 -7.70
N VAL A 69 9.14 28.56 -7.03
CA VAL A 69 9.55 27.30 -7.65
C VAL A 69 8.76 26.13 -7.08
N GLU A 70 8.69 25.07 -7.87
CA GLU A 70 8.20 23.77 -7.45
C GLU A 70 9.27 22.72 -7.67
N ARG A 71 9.28 21.71 -6.79
CA ARG A 71 10.17 20.55 -6.93
C ARG A 71 9.70 19.68 -8.08
N VAL A 72 10.65 19.18 -8.86
CA VAL A 72 10.41 18.17 -9.89
C VAL A 72 11.15 16.88 -9.53
N PRO A 73 10.76 15.73 -10.11
CA PRO A 73 11.54 14.50 -9.98
C PRO A 73 13.00 14.72 -10.32
N SER A 74 13.89 14.30 -9.43
CA SER A 74 15.32 14.47 -9.61
C SER A 74 15.88 13.47 -10.62
N PHE A 75 16.75 13.96 -11.50
CA PHE A 75 17.56 13.08 -12.32
C PHE A 75 18.68 12.46 -11.48
N LYS A 76 18.96 11.18 -11.72
CA LYS A 76 19.97 10.38 -11.00
C LYS A 76 20.81 9.60 -11.99
N VAL A 77 22.08 9.39 -11.65
CA VAL A 77 22.97 8.49 -12.40
C VAL A 77 22.38 7.08 -12.39
N GLY A 78 22.41 6.40 -13.54
CA GLY A 78 21.82 5.08 -13.75
C GLY A 78 20.37 5.11 -14.25
N GLN A 79 19.70 6.28 -14.26
CA GLN A 79 18.35 6.37 -14.82
C GLN A 79 18.37 6.30 -16.34
N TYR A 80 17.33 5.65 -16.88
CA TYR A 80 17.03 5.65 -18.29
C TYR A 80 16.28 6.91 -18.69
N VAL A 81 16.65 7.44 -19.85
CA VAL A 81 16.09 8.67 -20.40
C VAL A 81 15.92 8.54 -21.90
N ARG A 82 14.93 9.27 -22.41
CA ARG A 82 14.75 9.53 -23.83
C ARG A 82 14.47 11.02 -24.03
N PHE A 83 14.56 11.50 -25.26
CA PHE A 83 14.12 12.87 -25.56
C PHE A 83 12.61 13.01 -25.38
N ARG A 84 12.18 14.20 -24.94
CA ARG A 84 10.74 14.50 -24.82
C ARG A 84 10.04 14.37 -26.17
N ILE A 85 8.86 13.77 -26.17
CA ILE A 85 8.02 13.69 -27.37
C ILE A 85 7.70 15.11 -27.87
N GLY A 86 7.90 15.34 -29.16
CA GLY A 86 7.65 16.64 -29.80
C GLY A 86 8.77 17.67 -29.61
N LEU A 87 9.92 17.29 -29.05
CA LEU A 87 11.11 18.13 -29.02
C LEU A 87 11.60 18.41 -30.44
N VAL A 88 11.58 19.68 -30.84
CA VAL A 88 12.04 20.11 -32.16
C VAL A 88 13.56 20.06 -32.25
N GLU A 89 14.24 20.62 -31.26
CA GLU A 89 15.70 20.60 -31.15
C GLU A 89 16.13 20.69 -29.68
N PRO A 90 17.04 19.82 -29.20
CA PRO A 90 17.63 19.95 -27.87
C PRO A 90 18.40 21.25 -27.76
N ARG A 91 18.39 21.88 -26.57
CA ARG A 91 19.07 23.15 -26.32
C ARG A 91 20.55 23.11 -26.73
N TRP A 92 21.19 21.95 -26.61
CA TRP A 92 22.62 21.76 -26.87
C TRP A 92 22.88 20.97 -28.16
N GLY A 93 21.86 20.84 -29.00
CA GLY A 93 21.87 20.13 -30.27
C GLY A 93 21.80 18.60 -30.14
N TRP A 94 21.41 17.95 -31.22
CA TRP A 94 21.29 16.49 -31.29
C TRP A 94 22.63 15.74 -31.12
N ARG A 95 23.74 16.32 -31.61
CA ARG A 95 25.10 15.74 -31.49
C ARG A 95 25.19 14.26 -31.90
N GLY A 96 24.48 13.91 -32.98
CA GLY A 96 24.42 12.55 -33.52
C GLY A 96 23.30 11.68 -32.94
N ALA A 97 22.68 12.08 -31.83
CA ALA A 97 21.46 11.45 -31.35
C ALA A 97 20.26 11.77 -32.25
N GLN A 98 19.21 10.98 -32.15
CA GLN A 98 17.93 11.13 -32.87
C GLN A 98 16.79 11.36 -31.87
N PRO A 99 15.61 11.86 -32.30
CA PRO A 99 14.46 12.06 -31.42
C PRO A 99 14.05 10.80 -30.63
N GLU A 100 14.24 9.62 -31.21
CA GLU A 100 13.91 8.33 -30.61
C GLU A 100 15.06 7.75 -29.78
N SER A 101 16.20 8.43 -29.67
CA SER A 101 17.35 7.93 -28.91
C SER A 101 17.02 7.78 -27.41
N GLN A 102 17.35 6.61 -26.89
CA GLN A 102 17.25 6.27 -25.48
C GLN A 102 18.63 5.98 -24.91
N GLY A 103 18.84 6.27 -23.63
CA GLY A 103 20.16 6.19 -23.02
C GLY A 103 20.12 6.11 -21.51
N VAL A 104 21.31 5.99 -20.91
CA VAL A 104 21.49 6.01 -19.46
C VAL A 104 22.23 7.27 -19.04
N ILE A 105 21.75 7.93 -17.99
CA ILE A 105 22.51 9.02 -17.35
C ILE A 105 23.75 8.43 -16.68
N THR A 106 24.92 8.86 -17.16
CA THR A 106 26.23 8.41 -16.66
C THR A 106 26.84 9.36 -15.64
N SER A 107 26.53 10.66 -15.74
CA SER A 107 26.97 11.66 -14.76
C SER A 107 26.05 12.88 -14.76
N ILE A 108 25.95 13.52 -13.60
CA ILE A 108 25.24 14.79 -13.41
C ILE A 108 26.23 15.78 -12.79
N HIS A 109 26.38 16.94 -13.42
CA HIS A 109 27.26 18.00 -12.94
C HIS A 109 26.54 18.90 -11.93
N ALA A 110 27.29 19.68 -11.15
CA ALA A 110 26.75 20.54 -10.09
C ALA A 110 25.86 21.69 -10.60
N ASP A 111 25.94 22.01 -11.89
CA ASP A 111 25.07 22.96 -12.59
C ASP A 111 23.84 22.27 -13.22
N GLY A 112 23.63 20.97 -13.00
CA GLY A 112 22.51 20.23 -13.57
C GLY A 112 22.74 19.78 -15.02
N GLU A 113 23.91 19.98 -15.61
CA GLU A 113 24.23 19.33 -16.88
C GLU A 113 24.23 17.80 -16.71
N VAL A 114 23.60 17.11 -17.65
CA VAL A 114 23.60 15.64 -17.70
C VAL A 114 24.50 15.13 -18.81
N ARG A 115 25.17 14.00 -18.55
CA ARG A 115 25.81 13.18 -19.59
C ARG A 115 25.08 11.88 -19.76
N VAL A 116 24.69 11.58 -20.99
CA VAL A 116 23.88 10.41 -21.35
C VAL A 116 24.67 9.53 -22.32
N ALA A 117 24.77 8.25 -22.01
CA ALA A 117 25.21 7.24 -22.96
C ALA A 117 23.98 6.78 -23.74
N PHE A 118 23.75 7.38 -24.93
CA PHE A 118 22.69 6.92 -25.83
C PHE A 118 23.11 5.61 -26.51
N PHE A 119 22.19 4.66 -26.62
CA PHE A 119 22.47 3.38 -27.28
C PHE A 119 22.75 3.59 -28.77
N GLY A 120 23.73 2.87 -29.31
CA GLY A 120 24.17 3.01 -30.71
C GLY A 120 24.98 4.28 -31.00
N LEU A 121 25.10 5.24 -30.06
CA LEU A 121 25.87 6.46 -30.26
C LEU A 121 27.28 6.33 -29.65
N PRO A 122 28.36 6.53 -30.41
CA PRO A 122 29.71 6.57 -29.85
C PRO A 122 29.90 7.84 -29.01
N GLY A 123 30.22 7.67 -27.73
CA GLY A 123 30.52 8.75 -26.79
C GLY A 123 29.36 9.13 -25.89
N LEU A 124 29.52 10.22 -25.14
CA LEU A 124 28.52 10.71 -24.20
C LEU A 124 27.86 11.97 -24.76
N TRP A 125 26.54 11.92 -24.91
CA TRP A 125 25.76 13.13 -25.18
C TRP A 125 25.72 13.99 -23.93
N ARG A 126 25.78 15.30 -24.12
CA ARG A 126 25.85 16.31 -23.06
C ARG A 126 24.75 17.33 -23.34
N GLY A 127 23.88 17.60 -22.38
CA GLY A 127 22.81 18.55 -22.62
C GLY A 127 21.99 18.92 -21.39
N ASP A 128 20.91 19.63 -21.67
CA ASP A 128 19.97 20.10 -20.68
C ASP A 128 18.97 18.96 -20.34
N PRO A 129 18.82 18.59 -19.06
CA PRO A 129 17.82 17.61 -18.65
C PRO A 129 16.38 18.05 -18.96
N SER A 130 16.11 19.34 -19.20
CA SER A 130 14.81 19.78 -19.71
C SER A 130 14.46 19.20 -21.08
N ASP A 131 15.43 18.70 -21.85
CA ASP A 131 15.20 18.08 -23.16
C ASP A 131 14.86 16.59 -23.04
N LEU A 132 14.98 16.03 -21.84
CA LEU A 132 14.82 14.61 -21.56
C LEU A 132 13.59 14.34 -20.70
N GLU A 133 13.08 13.13 -20.81
CA GLU A 133 12.14 12.56 -19.86
C GLU A 133 12.68 11.25 -19.30
N ILE A 134 12.41 11.02 -18.02
CA ILE A 134 12.79 9.78 -17.34
C ILE A 134 11.92 8.66 -17.87
N GLU A 135 12.58 7.65 -18.41
CA GLU A 135 11.93 6.43 -18.87
C GLU A 135 11.89 5.45 -17.70
N GLN A 136 10.69 5.17 -17.20
CA GLN A 136 10.50 4.16 -16.17
C GLN A 136 10.63 2.78 -16.80
N MET A 137 11.81 2.18 -16.67
CA MET A 137 12.04 0.82 -17.10
C MET A 137 11.68 -0.18 -15.99
N CYS A 138 11.30 -1.38 -16.42
CA CYS A 138 11.19 -2.53 -15.53
C CYS A 138 12.58 -2.83 -14.93
N GLU A 139 12.65 -2.96 -13.61
CA GLU A 139 13.87 -3.36 -12.91
C GLU A 139 13.86 -4.85 -12.59
N VAL A 140 15.04 -5.48 -12.49
CA VAL A 140 15.13 -6.88 -12.05
C VAL A 140 14.58 -7.00 -10.62
N GLY A 141 13.66 -7.94 -10.42
CA GLY A 141 12.92 -8.13 -9.17
C GLY A 141 11.62 -7.36 -9.07
N GLU A 142 11.30 -6.52 -10.06
CA GLU A 142 10.01 -5.85 -10.18
C GLU A 142 8.90 -6.84 -10.52
N TRP A 143 7.73 -6.61 -9.94
CA TRP A 143 6.55 -7.41 -10.19
C TRP A 143 5.76 -6.77 -11.32
N VAL A 144 5.40 -7.59 -12.30
CA VAL A 144 4.73 -7.14 -13.50
C VAL A 144 3.52 -8.00 -13.79
N ARG A 145 2.53 -7.40 -14.43
CA ARG A 145 1.36 -8.08 -14.98
C ARG A 145 1.38 -7.98 -16.50
N LEU A 146 1.06 -9.08 -17.17
CA LEU A 146 0.91 -9.09 -18.62
C LEU A 146 -0.39 -8.36 -19.01
N THR A 147 -0.28 -7.39 -19.93
CA THR A 147 -1.41 -6.58 -20.40
C THR A 147 -2.26 -7.31 -21.45
N ASP A 148 -3.46 -6.81 -21.71
CA ASP A 148 -4.40 -7.37 -22.72
C ASP A 148 -3.89 -7.28 -24.16
N ASN A 149 -2.87 -6.46 -24.42
CA ASN A 149 -2.27 -6.32 -25.74
C ASN A 149 -1.28 -7.44 -26.07
N ALA A 150 -0.87 -8.23 -25.06
CA ALA A 150 0.07 -9.31 -25.25
C ALA A 150 -0.64 -10.57 -25.76
N ASN A 151 0.01 -11.28 -26.68
CA ASN A 151 -0.43 -12.61 -27.08
C ASN A 151 -0.16 -13.62 -25.96
N ASP A 152 -1.00 -14.65 -25.89
CA ASP A 152 -0.77 -15.79 -25.01
C ASP A 152 0.59 -16.46 -25.30
N TRP A 153 1.29 -16.82 -24.24
CA TRP A 153 2.54 -17.55 -24.28
C TRP A 153 2.46 -18.74 -23.32
N LYS A 154 2.34 -19.95 -23.89
CA LYS A 154 2.14 -21.20 -23.12
C LYS A 154 0.88 -21.10 -22.23
N SER A 155 1.02 -21.26 -20.91
CA SER A 155 -0.09 -21.10 -19.95
C SER A 155 -0.28 -19.67 -19.47
N ILE A 156 0.50 -18.72 -19.99
CA ILE A 156 0.50 -17.31 -19.58
C ILE A 156 -0.31 -16.51 -20.59
N GLY A 157 -1.41 -15.93 -20.14
CA GLY A 157 -2.21 -14.97 -20.90
C GLY A 157 -2.31 -13.62 -20.17
N PRO A 158 -3.05 -12.65 -20.74
CA PRO A 158 -3.33 -11.38 -20.09
C PRO A 158 -3.80 -11.55 -18.63
N GLY A 159 -3.32 -10.68 -17.75
CA GLY A 159 -3.61 -10.75 -16.32
C GLY A 159 -2.63 -11.61 -15.51
N SER A 160 -1.80 -12.44 -16.16
CA SER A 160 -0.76 -13.22 -15.49
C SER A 160 0.25 -12.32 -14.79
N VAL A 161 0.70 -12.72 -13.60
CA VAL A 161 1.64 -11.95 -12.79
C VAL A 161 2.98 -12.70 -12.69
N GLY A 162 4.07 -11.96 -12.87
CA GLY A 162 5.42 -12.51 -12.87
C GLY A 162 6.44 -11.54 -12.28
N VAL A 163 7.68 -12.00 -12.17
CA VAL A 163 8.80 -11.23 -11.64
C VAL A 163 9.84 -11.03 -12.75
N VAL A 164 10.29 -9.80 -12.95
CA VAL A 164 11.35 -9.47 -13.91
C VAL A 164 12.66 -10.11 -13.45
N GLN A 165 13.26 -10.95 -14.30
CA GLN A 165 14.49 -11.69 -14.01
C GLN A 165 15.68 -11.21 -14.84
N GLY A 166 15.46 -10.35 -15.82
CA GLY A 166 16.52 -9.80 -16.66
C GLY A 166 16.00 -8.81 -17.69
N ILE A 167 16.94 -8.06 -18.27
CA ILE A 167 16.68 -7.11 -19.35
C ILE A 167 17.67 -7.47 -20.47
N GLY A 168 17.14 -7.73 -21.65
CA GLY A 168 17.90 -8.07 -22.85
C GLY A 168 18.38 -6.84 -23.57
N TYR A 169 19.62 -6.94 -24.05
CA TYR A 169 20.23 -5.98 -24.95
C TYR A 169 20.56 -6.73 -26.24
N GLU A 170 19.60 -6.85 -27.15
CA GLU A 170 19.88 -7.36 -28.50
C GLU A 170 20.12 -6.19 -29.45
N GLY A 171 21.41 -5.94 -29.76
CA GLY A 171 21.82 -5.09 -30.88
C GLY A 171 21.26 -3.65 -30.90
N ASP A 172 21.35 -3.02 -32.07
CA ASP A 172 20.92 -1.64 -32.34
C ASP A 172 19.38 -1.44 -32.38
N GLU A 173 18.58 -2.41 -31.92
CA GLU A 173 17.13 -2.31 -31.95
C GLU A 173 16.54 -1.70 -30.67
N LEU A 174 15.59 -0.79 -30.86
CA LEU A 174 14.93 0.00 -29.83
C LEU A 174 14.05 -0.80 -28.86
N ASP A 175 13.80 -2.09 -29.11
CA ASP A 175 12.87 -2.88 -28.28
C ASP A 175 13.63 -3.84 -27.37
N ARG A 176 13.88 -3.38 -26.15
CA ARG A 176 14.55 -4.16 -25.10
C ARG A 176 13.62 -5.26 -24.63
N SER A 177 13.95 -6.47 -25.00
CA SER A 177 13.25 -7.66 -24.51
C SER A 177 13.41 -7.79 -23.00
N ILE A 178 12.30 -7.82 -22.26
CA ILE A 178 12.28 -8.09 -20.83
C ILE A 178 12.13 -9.58 -20.61
N PHE A 179 12.95 -10.14 -19.71
CA PHE A 179 12.84 -11.52 -19.27
C PHE A 179 12.02 -11.60 -17.99
N VAL A 180 10.85 -12.24 -18.04
CA VAL A 180 9.95 -12.36 -16.89
C VAL A 180 9.79 -13.84 -16.51
N GLY A 181 9.98 -14.16 -15.23
CA GLY A 181 9.60 -15.44 -14.66
C GLY A 181 8.14 -15.40 -14.25
N PHE A 182 7.28 -16.13 -14.96
CA PHE A 182 5.87 -16.29 -14.60
C PHE A 182 5.65 -17.56 -13.80
N CYS A 183 4.69 -17.49 -12.87
CA CYS A 183 4.42 -18.57 -11.93
C CYS A 183 4.05 -19.88 -12.65
N GLY A 184 4.78 -20.95 -12.34
CA GLY A 184 4.52 -22.28 -12.90
C GLY A 184 5.11 -22.54 -14.30
N GLU A 185 5.83 -21.57 -14.88
CA GLU A 185 6.58 -21.76 -16.12
C GLU A 185 8.08 -21.96 -15.82
N GLN A 186 8.72 -22.89 -16.54
CA GLN A 186 10.15 -23.16 -16.36
C GLN A 186 11.03 -22.18 -17.14
N GLU A 187 10.54 -21.73 -18.30
CA GLU A 187 11.24 -20.77 -19.14
C GLU A 187 10.80 -19.35 -18.78
N LYS A 188 11.66 -18.39 -19.12
CA LYS A 188 11.34 -16.97 -18.95
C LYS A 188 10.58 -16.52 -20.19
N TRP A 189 9.48 -15.80 -19.97
CA TRP A 189 8.85 -15.05 -21.04
C TRP A 189 9.80 -13.97 -21.52
N VAL A 190 9.84 -13.74 -22.83
CA VAL A 190 10.67 -12.74 -23.50
C VAL A 190 9.76 -11.90 -24.37
N GLY A 191 9.75 -10.59 -24.16
CA GLY A 191 8.97 -9.68 -24.98
C GLY A 191 9.15 -8.23 -24.57
N PRO A 192 8.46 -7.32 -25.27
CA PRO A 192 8.67 -5.89 -25.10
C PRO A 192 8.12 -5.42 -23.74
N SER A 193 8.76 -4.41 -23.15
CA SER A 193 8.29 -3.80 -21.90
C SER A 193 6.88 -3.20 -22.02
N SER A 194 6.46 -2.82 -23.23
CA SER A 194 5.13 -2.28 -23.52
C SER A 194 3.99 -3.29 -23.30
N HIS A 195 4.29 -4.58 -23.23
CA HIS A 195 3.31 -5.62 -22.91
C HIS A 195 3.13 -5.85 -21.41
N LEU A 196 3.91 -5.16 -20.57
CA LEU A 196 3.94 -5.32 -19.13
C LEU A 196 3.45 -4.04 -18.44
N GLU A 197 2.65 -4.21 -17.39
CA GLU A 197 2.34 -3.14 -16.45
C GLU A 197 2.91 -3.49 -15.06
N ARG A 198 3.14 -2.46 -14.23
CA ARG A 198 3.57 -2.67 -12.85
C ARG A 198 2.50 -3.36 -12.03
N PHE A 199 2.91 -4.29 -11.18
CA PHE A 199 2.05 -4.98 -10.23
C PHE A 199 2.55 -4.76 -8.81
N ASP A 200 1.62 -4.50 -7.88
CA ASP A 200 1.97 -4.31 -6.48
C ASP A 200 2.60 -5.58 -5.90
N LYS A 201 3.86 -5.44 -5.47
CA LYS A 201 4.64 -6.56 -4.97
C LYS A 201 3.99 -7.19 -3.73
N LEU A 202 3.90 -8.51 -3.73
CA LEU A 202 3.51 -9.28 -2.56
C LEU A 202 4.73 -9.60 -1.69
N PHE A 203 4.52 -9.66 -0.38
CA PHE A 203 5.55 -9.85 0.63
C PHE A 203 5.17 -10.95 1.62
N VAL A 204 6.21 -11.61 2.15
CA VAL A 204 6.07 -12.59 3.23
C VAL A 204 5.43 -11.92 4.45
N GLY A 205 4.48 -12.60 5.09
CA GLY A 205 3.70 -12.10 6.22
C GLY A 205 2.34 -11.49 5.85
N GLN A 206 2.10 -11.17 4.58
CA GLN A 206 0.79 -10.67 4.16
C GLN A 206 -0.28 -11.75 4.25
N LYS A 207 -1.47 -11.35 4.69
CA LYS A 207 -2.67 -12.20 4.63
C LYS A 207 -3.32 -12.07 3.27
N VAL A 208 -3.65 -13.22 2.70
CA VAL A 208 -4.26 -13.31 1.37
C VAL A 208 -5.39 -14.33 1.39
N ARG A 209 -6.26 -14.22 0.39
CA ARG A 209 -7.23 -15.25 0.01
C ARG A 209 -7.34 -15.33 -1.50
N VAL A 210 -7.92 -16.42 -1.99
CA VAL A 210 -8.20 -16.59 -3.42
C VAL A 210 -9.36 -15.67 -3.81
N LYS A 211 -9.19 -14.90 -4.89
CA LYS A 211 -10.23 -14.00 -5.44
C LYS A 211 -11.51 -14.77 -5.77
N GLN A 212 -12.66 -14.11 -5.67
CA GLN A 212 -13.98 -14.78 -5.83
C GLN A 212 -14.27 -15.26 -7.26
N ASP A 213 -13.61 -14.69 -8.26
CA ASP A 213 -13.76 -15.03 -9.68
C ASP A 213 -12.90 -16.23 -10.11
N VAL A 214 -11.93 -16.65 -9.31
CA VAL A 214 -11.04 -17.78 -9.59
C VAL A 214 -11.78 -19.10 -9.35
N LYS A 215 -12.27 -19.72 -10.43
CA LYS A 215 -13.00 -21.00 -10.35
C LYS A 215 -12.12 -22.17 -9.86
N GLN A 216 -10.87 -22.21 -10.29
CA GLN A 216 -9.92 -23.28 -9.98
C GLN A 216 -8.50 -22.72 -9.93
N PRO A 217 -7.86 -22.64 -8.74
CA PRO A 217 -6.48 -22.22 -8.62
C PRO A 217 -5.53 -23.12 -9.39
N ARG A 218 -4.48 -22.56 -9.99
CA ARG A 218 -3.46 -23.26 -10.78
C ARG A 218 -2.88 -24.47 -10.06
N PHE A 219 -2.60 -24.33 -8.76
CA PHE A 219 -2.04 -25.40 -7.92
C PHE A 219 -3.10 -26.18 -7.12
N GLY A 220 -4.38 -25.93 -7.39
CA GLY A 220 -5.51 -26.57 -6.75
C GLY A 220 -5.82 -26.07 -5.34
N TRP A 221 -7.02 -26.41 -4.87
CA TRP A 221 -7.56 -25.94 -3.60
C TRP A 221 -6.87 -26.52 -2.36
N SER A 222 -6.24 -27.70 -2.45
CA SER A 222 -5.59 -28.37 -1.30
C SER A 222 -6.46 -28.49 -0.04
N GLY A 223 -7.79 -28.55 -0.18
CA GLY A 223 -8.75 -28.59 0.93
C GLY A 223 -9.25 -27.22 1.41
N HIS A 224 -8.87 -26.14 0.74
CA HIS A 224 -9.29 -24.77 1.02
C HIS A 224 -10.43 -24.31 0.11
N THR A 225 -10.99 -23.15 0.43
CA THR A 225 -12.08 -22.49 -0.30
C THR A 225 -11.76 -20.99 -0.43
N HIS A 226 -12.58 -20.24 -1.17
CA HIS A 226 -12.47 -18.77 -1.23
C HIS A 226 -12.54 -18.07 0.14
N ALA A 227 -13.17 -18.70 1.14
CA ALA A 227 -13.24 -18.16 2.50
C ALA A 227 -11.98 -18.44 3.33
N SER A 228 -11.07 -19.29 2.83
CA SER A 228 -9.85 -19.65 3.54
C SER A 228 -8.85 -18.50 3.50
N LEU A 229 -8.50 -17.99 4.69
CA LEU A 229 -7.45 -17.01 4.88
C LEU A 229 -6.12 -17.72 5.10
N GLY A 230 -5.08 -17.25 4.42
CA GLY A 230 -3.72 -17.75 4.58
C GLY A 230 -2.70 -16.63 4.69
N THR A 231 -1.53 -16.92 5.23
CA THR A 231 -0.40 -15.99 5.33
C THR A 231 0.69 -16.42 4.36
N ILE A 232 1.23 -15.50 3.57
CA ILE A 232 2.36 -15.78 2.68
C ILE A 232 3.57 -16.12 3.56
N GLN A 233 4.06 -17.35 3.48
CA GLN A 233 5.22 -17.84 4.23
C GLN A 233 6.52 -17.71 3.42
N ALA A 234 6.45 -17.92 2.11
CA ALA A 234 7.59 -17.79 1.20
C ALA A 234 7.11 -17.46 -0.21
N ILE A 235 7.99 -16.86 -1.01
CA ILE A 235 7.76 -16.54 -2.42
C ILE A 235 8.94 -17.07 -3.22
N ASP A 236 8.65 -17.86 -4.26
CA ASP A 236 9.65 -18.39 -5.19
C ASP A 236 10.16 -17.31 -6.16
N ALA A 237 11.26 -17.61 -6.86
CA ALA A 237 11.84 -16.74 -7.88
C ALA A 237 10.91 -16.49 -9.10
N ASP A 238 9.92 -17.36 -9.33
CA ASP A 238 8.88 -17.22 -10.35
C ASP A 238 7.61 -16.52 -9.81
N GLY A 239 7.64 -16.04 -8.56
CA GLY A 239 6.51 -15.40 -7.90
C GLY A 239 5.51 -16.37 -7.25
N LYS A 240 5.70 -17.69 -7.34
CA LYS A 240 4.82 -18.67 -6.69
C LYS A 240 4.76 -18.47 -5.18
N LEU A 241 3.54 -18.39 -4.65
CA LEU A 241 3.29 -18.14 -3.24
C LEU A 241 3.16 -19.45 -2.48
N ARG A 242 3.86 -19.58 -1.34
CA ARG A 242 3.63 -20.63 -0.35
C ARG A 242 2.85 -20.07 0.82
N ILE A 243 1.67 -20.62 1.05
CA ILE A 243 0.70 -20.12 2.01
C ILE A 243 0.64 -21.04 3.23
N TYR A 244 0.81 -20.43 4.40
CA TYR A 244 0.53 -21.05 5.68
C TYR A 244 -0.94 -20.82 6.06
N THR A 245 -1.63 -21.89 6.46
CA THR A 245 -2.96 -21.82 7.03
C THR A 245 -2.97 -22.53 8.40
N PRO A 246 -3.60 -21.97 9.44
CA PRO A 246 -3.69 -22.62 10.74
C PRO A 246 -4.45 -23.96 10.71
N ALA A 247 -5.33 -24.14 9.73
CA ALA A 247 -6.23 -25.30 9.60
C ALA A 247 -5.71 -26.39 8.64
N GLY A 248 -4.54 -26.21 8.00
CA GLY A 248 -4.03 -27.11 6.97
C GLY A 248 -2.73 -27.83 7.37
N SER A 249 -2.65 -29.14 7.12
CA SER A 249 -1.41 -29.92 7.30
C SER A 249 -0.50 -29.92 6.06
N ARG A 250 -0.94 -29.32 4.95
CA ARG A 250 -0.22 -29.27 3.67
C ARG A 250 0.07 -27.82 3.26
N THR A 251 1.24 -27.59 2.68
CA THR A 251 1.61 -26.30 2.09
C THR A 251 0.65 -25.98 0.94
N TRP A 252 -0.12 -24.90 1.07
CA TRP A 252 -1.02 -24.44 0.02
C TRP A 252 -0.25 -23.50 -0.91
N MET A 253 -0.18 -23.82 -2.20
CA MET A 253 0.52 -23.00 -3.19
C MET A 253 -0.49 -22.21 -4.02
N LEU A 254 -0.18 -20.96 -4.34
CA LEU A 254 -1.05 -20.09 -5.13
C LEU A 254 -0.24 -19.30 -6.17
N ASP A 255 -0.88 -19.04 -7.30
CA ASP A 255 -0.39 -18.09 -8.30
C ASP A 255 -0.70 -16.65 -7.82
N PRO A 256 0.24 -15.70 -7.92
CA PRO A 256 0.01 -14.33 -7.49
C PRO A 256 -1.12 -13.60 -8.23
N SER A 257 -1.48 -14.01 -9.45
CA SER A 257 -2.62 -13.45 -10.19
C SER A 257 -3.99 -13.86 -9.60
N GLU A 258 -4.03 -14.94 -8.81
CA GLU A 258 -5.26 -15.54 -8.26
C GLU A 258 -5.63 -15.03 -6.86
N VAL A 259 -4.73 -14.26 -6.23
CA VAL A 259 -4.89 -13.82 -4.84
C VAL A 259 -5.25 -12.35 -4.73
N GLU A 260 -5.99 -12.03 -3.68
CA GLU A 260 -6.15 -10.66 -3.20
C GLU A 260 -5.58 -10.54 -1.79
N VAL A 261 -4.92 -9.41 -1.52
CA VAL A 261 -4.44 -9.07 -0.19
C VAL A 261 -5.66 -8.77 0.68
N VAL A 262 -5.74 -9.45 1.81
CA VAL A 262 -6.75 -9.17 2.83
C VAL A 262 -6.14 -8.14 3.75
N GLU A 263 -6.46 -6.88 3.51
CA GLU A 263 -6.17 -5.82 4.46
C GLU A 263 -6.92 -6.13 5.77
N GLU A 264 -6.18 -6.47 6.82
CA GLU A 264 -6.73 -6.41 8.16
C GLU A 264 -6.93 -4.94 8.48
N LYS A 265 -8.12 -4.42 8.15
CA LYS A 265 -8.50 -3.06 8.50
C LYS A 265 -8.16 -2.85 9.97
N GLU A 266 -7.26 -1.92 10.24
CA GLU A 266 -6.82 -1.58 11.58
C GLU A 266 -8.04 -1.37 12.48
N LEU A 267 -7.91 -1.86 13.72
CA LEU A 267 -8.96 -1.66 14.70
C LEU A 267 -9.15 -0.15 14.91
N CYS A 268 -10.39 0.27 15.08
CA CYS A 268 -10.73 1.66 15.32
C CYS A 268 -11.47 1.79 16.66
N ILE A 269 -11.43 2.99 17.24
CA ILE A 269 -12.26 3.32 18.41
C ILE A 269 -13.73 3.10 18.06
N GLY A 270 -14.47 2.42 18.96
CA GLY A 270 -15.86 2.04 18.80
C GLY A 270 -16.08 0.64 18.20
N GLU A 271 -15.03 -0.02 17.71
CA GLU A 271 -15.16 -1.38 17.19
C GLU A 271 -15.32 -2.41 18.29
N TRP A 272 -16.11 -3.43 18.00
CA TRP A 272 -16.37 -4.54 18.90
C TRP A 272 -15.33 -5.62 18.67
N VAL A 273 -14.73 -6.11 19.75
CA VAL A 273 -13.55 -6.98 19.70
C VAL A 273 -13.64 -8.11 20.72
N ARG A 274 -12.91 -9.18 20.44
CA ARG A 274 -12.59 -10.25 21.40
C ARG A 274 -11.13 -10.68 21.23
N VAL A 275 -10.59 -11.39 22.22
CA VAL A 275 -9.23 -11.93 22.16
C VAL A 275 -9.17 -13.11 21.18
N LYS A 276 -8.26 -13.06 20.21
CA LYS A 276 -8.05 -14.13 19.21
C LYS A 276 -7.82 -15.47 19.89
N ALA A 277 -8.39 -16.55 19.35
CA ALA A 277 -8.20 -17.91 19.89
C ALA A 277 -6.73 -18.38 19.88
N SER A 278 -5.88 -17.80 19.04
CA SER A 278 -4.45 -18.11 18.96
C SER A 278 -3.61 -17.49 20.09
N VAL A 279 -4.15 -16.55 20.86
CA VAL A 279 -3.42 -15.88 21.95
C VAL A 279 -3.49 -16.74 23.21
N SER A 280 -2.40 -17.42 23.56
CA SER A 280 -2.36 -18.23 24.78
C SER A 280 -2.32 -17.38 26.06
N THR A 281 -1.59 -16.27 26.06
CA THR A 281 -1.50 -15.33 27.19
C THR A 281 -1.31 -13.92 26.66
N PRO A 282 -2.25 -12.99 26.91
CA PRO A 282 -2.11 -11.58 26.55
C PRO A 282 -0.91 -10.95 27.24
N THR A 283 -0.28 -10.01 26.56
CA THR A 283 0.90 -9.25 27.01
C THR A 283 0.67 -8.59 28.35
N HIS A 284 -0.55 -8.07 28.58
CA HIS A 284 -0.95 -7.38 29.80
C HIS A 284 -1.77 -8.24 30.77
N HIS A 285 -1.73 -9.57 30.57
CA HIS A 285 -2.44 -10.58 31.36
C HIS A 285 -3.98 -10.58 31.23
N TRP A 286 -4.57 -11.74 31.51
CA TRP A 286 -6.01 -11.97 31.37
C TRP A 286 -6.88 -11.15 32.31
N GLY A 287 -6.52 -11.06 33.60
CA GLY A 287 -7.44 -10.54 34.61
C GLY A 287 -8.74 -11.34 34.62
N GLU A 288 -9.88 -10.65 34.47
CA GLU A 288 -11.22 -11.26 34.39
C GLU A 288 -11.69 -11.55 32.95
N VAL A 289 -10.86 -11.21 31.95
CA VAL A 289 -11.18 -11.37 30.52
C VAL A 289 -10.87 -12.80 30.08
N SER A 290 -11.62 -13.28 29.10
CA SER A 290 -11.43 -14.57 28.43
C SER A 290 -11.60 -14.43 26.92
N HIS A 291 -11.27 -15.46 26.14
CA HIS A 291 -11.56 -15.49 24.70
C HIS A 291 -13.04 -15.30 24.34
N SER A 292 -13.96 -15.65 25.24
CA SER A 292 -15.40 -15.48 25.02
C SER A 292 -15.90 -14.07 25.36
N SER A 293 -15.08 -13.25 26.02
CA SER A 293 -15.45 -11.89 26.40
C SER A 293 -15.50 -10.97 25.19
N ILE A 294 -16.59 -10.22 25.05
CA ILE A 294 -16.79 -9.25 23.97
C ILE A 294 -16.76 -7.84 24.57
N GLY A 295 -15.90 -6.99 24.03
CA GLY A 295 -15.70 -5.62 24.48
C GLY A 295 -15.69 -4.62 23.33
N VAL A 296 -15.63 -3.33 23.65
CA VAL A 296 -15.60 -2.23 22.69
C VAL A 296 -14.31 -1.43 22.85
N VAL A 297 -13.60 -1.18 21.75
CA VAL A 297 -12.37 -0.36 21.77
C VAL A 297 -12.73 1.07 22.16
N HIS A 298 -12.15 1.56 23.25
CA HIS A 298 -12.46 2.88 23.81
C HIS A 298 -11.35 3.90 23.57
N ARG A 299 -10.09 3.47 23.59
CA ARG A 299 -8.92 4.29 23.32
C ARG A 299 -7.84 3.45 22.62
N MET A 300 -7.04 4.12 21.80
CA MET A 300 -5.91 3.55 21.08
C MET A 300 -4.71 4.49 21.17
N GLU A 301 -3.52 3.93 21.34
CA GLU A 301 -2.25 4.65 21.31
C GLU A 301 -1.17 3.69 20.81
N ASP A 302 -0.53 4.03 19.69
CA ASP A 302 0.39 3.13 18.96
C ASP A 302 -0.23 1.73 18.72
N GLU A 303 0.38 0.68 19.30
CA GLU A 303 -0.10 -0.70 19.22
C GLU A 303 -0.98 -1.13 20.40
N ASP A 304 -1.21 -0.23 21.37
CA ASP A 304 -1.98 -0.51 22.59
C ASP A 304 -3.45 -0.13 22.43
N LEU A 305 -4.33 -1.02 22.91
CA LEU A 305 -5.78 -0.85 22.95
C LEU A 305 -6.27 -0.84 24.39
N TRP A 306 -7.22 0.05 24.66
CA TRP A 306 -8.01 0.05 25.89
C TRP A 306 -9.44 -0.35 25.56
N VAL A 307 -9.81 -1.56 25.97
CA VAL A 307 -11.09 -2.18 25.66
C VAL A 307 -12.01 -2.07 26.86
N ALA A 308 -13.21 -1.54 26.64
CA ALA A 308 -14.28 -1.51 27.62
C ALA A 308 -15.04 -2.84 27.59
N PHE A 309 -15.03 -3.57 28.70
CA PHE A 309 -15.92 -4.69 28.93
C PHE A 309 -17.06 -4.26 29.85
N CYS A 310 -18.28 -4.70 29.57
CA CYS A 310 -19.46 -4.26 30.32
C CYS A 310 -19.47 -4.69 31.80
N PHE A 311 -18.54 -5.57 32.18
CA PHE A 311 -18.40 -6.19 33.47
C PHE A 311 -17.17 -5.73 34.27
N THR A 312 -16.29 -4.94 33.67
CA THR A 312 -15.13 -4.36 34.36
C THR A 312 -15.34 -2.87 34.57
N GLU A 313 -14.88 -2.33 35.70
CA GLU A 313 -14.91 -0.88 35.94
C GLU A 313 -13.79 -0.15 35.22
N ARG A 314 -12.66 -0.84 34.98
CA ARG A 314 -11.49 -0.31 34.29
C ARG A 314 -11.46 -0.81 32.84
N LEU A 315 -10.89 0.01 31.96
CA LEU A 315 -10.54 -0.41 30.61
C LEU A 315 -9.42 -1.46 30.69
N TRP A 316 -9.58 -2.54 29.94
CA TRP A 316 -8.59 -3.60 29.84
C TRP A 316 -7.56 -3.24 28.76
N LEU A 317 -6.29 -3.26 29.13
CA LEU A 317 -5.16 -2.94 28.25
C LEU A 317 -4.72 -4.20 27.51
N CYS A 318 -4.54 -4.12 26.20
CA CYS A 318 -4.02 -5.21 25.37
C CYS A 318 -3.31 -4.68 24.12
N LYS A 319 -2.65 -5.58 23.38
CA LYS A 319 -2.07 -5.23 22.08
C LYS A 319 -3.08 -5.41 20.96
N ALA A 320 -3.05 -4.54 19.96
CA ALA A 320 -3.97 -4.60 18.82
C ALA A 320 -3.91 -5.94 18.07
N TRP A 321 -2.72 -6.53 17.95
CA TRP A 321 -2.53 -7.82 17.28
C TRP A 321 -3.17 -8.99 18.04
N GLU A 322 -3.45 -8.86 19.35
CA GLU A 322 -4.10 -9.89 20.18
C GLU A 322 -5.62 -9.97 19.95
N MET A 323 -6.20 -8.92 19.35
CA MET A 323 -7.63 -8.75 19.21
C MET A 323 -8.12 -9.05 17.80
N GLU A 324 -9.33 -9.57 17.69
CA GLU A 324 -10.07 -9.69 16.43
C GLU A 324 -11.41 -8.96 16.52
N ARG A 325 -11.84 -8.39 15.38
CA ARG A 325 -13.13 -7.70 15.26
C ARG A 325 -14.27 -8.72 15.30
N VAL A 326 -15.35 -8.37 16.01
CA VAL A 326 -16.62 -9.09 16.00
C VAL A 326 -17.76 -8.19 15.55
N ARG A 327 -18.88 -8.79 15.11
CA ARG A 327 -20.08 -8.03 14.74
C ARG A 327 -20.62 -7.31 15.98
N ALA A 328 -20.76 -5.98 15.88
CA ALA A 328 -21.43 -5.19 16.90
C ALA A 328 -22.92 -5.54 16.99
N PHE A 329 -23.45 -5.62 18.20
CA PHE A 329 -24.90 -5.63 18.42
C PHE A 329 -25.48 -4.24 18.17
N LYS A 330 -26.67 -4.19 17.59
CA LYS A 330 -27.39 -2.97 17.26
C LYS A 330 -28.82 -3.03 17.80
N VAL A 331 -29.39 -1.86 18.09
CA VAL A 331 -30.83 -1.77 18.40
C VAL A 331 -31.63 -2.36 17.23
N GLY A 332 -32.58 -3.23 17.53
CA GLY A 332 -33.36 -3.98 16.56
C GLY A 332 -32.85 -5.40 16.29
N ASP A 333 -31.62 -5.75 16.70
CA ASP A 333 -31.11 -7.11 16.54
C ASP A 333 -31.99 -8.11 17.30
N LYS A 334 -32.43 -9.16 16.60
CA LYS A 334 -33.10 -10.30 17.22
C LYS A 334 -32.05 -11.20 17.85
N VAL A 335 -32.27 -11.54 19.12
CA VAL A 335 -31.29 -12.25 19.93
C VAL A 335 -31.94 -13.35 20.74
N ARG A 336 -31.13 -14.36 21.03
CA ARG A 336 -31.44 -15.46 21.95
C ARG A 336 -30.31 -15.62 22.95
N ILE A 337 -30.61 -16.27 24.08
CA ILE A 337 -29.56 -16.68 25.01
C ILE A 337 -28.65 -17.70 24.31
N ARG A 338 -27.33 -17.55 24.46
CA ARG A 338 -26.35 -18.46 23.87
C ARG A 338 -26.53 -19.89 24.40
N ASP A 339 -26.40 -20.87 23.52
CA ASP A 339 -26.46 -22.28 23.89
C ASP A 339 -25.34 -22.64 24.87
N GLY A 340 -25.67 -23.48 25.87
CA GLY A 340 -24.72 -23.91 26.90
C GLY A 340 -24.35 -22.86 27.94
N LEU A 341 -24.96 -21.67 27.93
CA LEU A 341 -24.75 -20.67 28.98
C LEU A 341 -25.30 -21.17 30.33
N VAL A 342 -24.43 -21.39 31.32
CA VAL A 342 -24.87 -21.88 32.63
C VAL A 342 -25.49 -20.77 33.49
N ASN A 343 -24.80 -19.63 33.61
CA ASN A 343 -25.27 -18.47 34.35
C ASN A 343 -24.93 -17.19 33.58
N PRO A 344 -25.94 -16.41 33.14
CA PRO A 344 -25.72 -15.08 32.61
C PRO A 344 -25.11 -14.18 33.68
N ARG A 345 -24.29 -13.23 33.25
CA ARG A 345 -23.53 -12.39 34.19
C ARG A 345 -24.42 -11.56 35.12
N TRP A 346 -25.54 -11.04 34.61
CA TRP A 346 -26.54 -10.31 35.40
C TRP A 346 -27.69 -11.19 35.88
N GLY A 347 -27.52 -12.51 35.83
CA GLY A 347 -28.50 -13.48 36.24
C GLY A 347 -29.67 -13.64 35.27
N TRP A 348 -30.37 -14.77 35.42
CA TRP A 348 -31.50 -15.14 34.57
C TRP A 348 -32.72 -14.23 34.77
N GLY A 349 -32.99 -13.82 36.01
CA GLY A 349 -34.29 -13.24 36.35
C GLY A 349 -35.41 -14.26 36.07
N MET A 350 -36.34 -13.92 35.18
CA MET A 350 -37.41 -14.83 34.72
C MET A 350 -37.12 -15.47 33.36
N GLU A 351 -35.96 -15.18 32.75
CA GLU A 351 -35.62 -15.68 31.43
C GLU A 351 -35.06 -17.10 31.47
N THR A 352 -35.18 -17.81 30.35
CA THR A 352 -34.67 -19.17 30.18
C THR A 352 -33.90 -19.27 28.87
N HIS A 353 -33.27 -20.42 28.61
CA HIS A 353 -32.65 -20.68 27.30
C HIS A 353 -33.62 -20.56 26.12
N ALA A 354 -34.94 -20.73 26.34
CA ALA A 354 -35.95 -20.56 25.30
C ALA A 354 -36.35 -19.10 25.05
N SER A 355 -35.86 -18.16 25.87
CA SER A 355 -36.18 -16.73 25.73
C SER A 355 -35.53 -16.16 24.46
N LYS A 356 -36.39 -15.65 23.56
CA LYS A 356 -36.01 -14.88 22.36
C LYS A 356 -36.48 -13.43 22.51
N GLY A 357 -35.67 -12.48 22.07
CA GLY A 357 -35.89 -11.05 22.33
C GLY A 357 -35.26 -10.15 21.28
N GLU A 358 -35.34 -8.84 21.54
CA GLU A 358 -34.79 -7.80 20.68
C GLU A 358 -33.91 -6.86 21.49
N VAL A 359 -32.76 -6.49 20.94
CA VAL A 359 -31.89 -5.47 21.52
C VAL A 359 -32.58 -4.10 21.41
N VAL A 360 -32.87 -3.49 22.55
CA VAL A 360 -33.51 -2.17 22.65
C VAL A 360 -32.55 -1.06 23.12
N GLY A 361 -31.32 -1.42 23.50
CA GLY A 361 -30.30 -0.46 23.86
C GLY A 361 -28.91 -1.09 23.93
N VAL A 362 -27.89 -0.28 23.60
CA VAL A 362 -26.48 -0.67 23.61
C VAL A 362 -25.70 0.46 24.28
N ASP A 363 -25.03 0.17 25.38
CA ASP A 363 -24.18 1.13 26.09
C ASP A 363 -22.78 1.20 25.47
N ALA A 364 -22.04 2.28 25.77
CA ALA A 364 -20.70 2.51 25.24
C ALA A 364 -19.66 1.44 25.63
N ASN A 365 -19.89 0.69 26.72
CA ASN A 365 -19.04 -0.43 27.14
C ASN A 365 -19.55 -1.79 26.63
N GLY A 366 -20.48 -1.80 25.68
CA GLY A 366 -21.05 -3.01 25.09
C GLY A 366 -22.17 -3.66 25.90
N LYS A 367 -22.59 -3.09 27.05
CA LYS A 367 -23.72 -3.62 27.84
C LYS A 367 -25.00 -3.52 27.03
N LEU A 368 -25.78 -4.62 27.01
CA LEU A 368 -26.99 -4.71 26.21
C LEU A 368 -28.24 -4.62 27.07
N ARG A 369 -29.28 -3.98 26.54
CA ARG A 369 -30.65 -3.99 27.07
C ARG A 369 -31.53 -4.75 26.10
N ILE A 370 -32.16 -5.82 26.56
CA ILE A 370 -32.95 -6.74 25.73
C ILE A 370 -34.39 -6.75 26.21
N LYS A 371 -35.31 -6.60 25.25
CA LYS A 371 -36.74 -6.82 25.47
C LYS A 371 -37.09 -8.22 25.00
N PHE A 372 -37.20 -9.16 25.94
CA PHE A 372 -37.71 -10.51 25.66
C PHE A 372 -39.23 -10.48 25.43
N ARG A 373 -39.73 -11.38 24.55
CA ARG A 373 -41.13 -11.35 24.07
C ARG A 373 -42.18 -11.31 25.19
N TRP A 374 -41.96 -12.05 26.27
CA TRP A 374 -42.91 -12.23 27.37
C TRP A 374 -42.61 -11.36 28.61
N ARG A 375 -41.64 -10.46 28.49
CA ARG A 375 -41.22 -9.61 29.62
C ARG A 375 -41.96 -8.28 29.59
N GLU A 376 -42.72 -8.02 30.64
CA GLU A 376 -43.33 -6.71 30.88
C GLU A 376 -42.42 -5.84 31.76
N GLY A 377 -42.32 -4.55 31.44
CA GLY A 377 -41.53 -3.58 32.22
C GLY A 377 -40.07 -3.43 31.81
N ARG A 378 -39.14 -3.53 32.76
CA ARG A 378 -37.72 -3.16 32.57
C ARG A 378 -36.99 -4.17 31.66
N PRO A 379 -36.19 -3.72 30.67
CA PRO A 379 -35.38 -4.60 29.84
C PRO A 379 -34.44 -5.51 30.66
N TRP A 380 -34.15 -6.70 30.14
CA TRP A 380 -33.09 -7.56 30.67
C TRP A 380 -31.73 -6.97 30.33
N ILE A 381 -30.77 -7.06 31.25
CA ILE A 381 -29.41 -6.54 31.07
C ILE A 381 -28.50 -7.71 30.76
N GLY A 382 -27.78 -7.63 29.65
CA GLY A 382 -26.96 -8.73 29.14
C GLY A 382 -25.52 -8.35 28.88
N ASP A 383 -24.62 -9.31 29.16
CA ASP A 383 -23.30 -9.34 28.55
C ASP A 383 -23.48 -9.76 27.08
N PRO A 384 -22.87 -9.07 26.11
CA PRO A 384 -22.88 -9.54 24.72
C PRO A 384 -22.34 -10.97 24.54
N ALA A 385 -21.47 -11.45 25.43
CA ALA A 385 -21.00 -12.83 25.43
C ALA A 385 -22.08 -13.87 25.83
N ASP A 386 -23.17 -13.44 26.46
CA ASP A 386 -24.28 -14.31 26.90
C ASP A 386 -25.34 -14.53 25.80
N LEU A 387 -25.22 -13.82 24.67
CA LEU A 387 -26.22 -13.79 23.61
C LEU A 387 -25.68 -14.29 22.27
N ALA A 388 -26.60 -14.76 21.43
CA ALA A 388 -26.37 -15.03 20.02
C ALA A 388 -27.46 -14.33 19.19
N LEU A 389 -27.16 -14.03 17.93
CA LEU A 389 -28.18 -13.57 16.99
C LEU A 389 -29.15 -14.71 16.70
N ASP A 390 -30.43 -14.36 16.61
CA ASP A 390 -31.51 -15.26 16.23
C ASP A 390 -31.72 -15.11 14.71
N GLU A 391 -31.06 -15.97 13.93
CA GLU A 391 -31.09 -15.96 12.46
C GLU A 391 -32.26 -16.78 11.88
N GLU A 392 -33.17 -17.27 12.74
CA GLU A 392 -34.39 -17.97 12.33
C GLU A 392 -35.53 -16.97 12.12
N ASP A 393 -35.94 -16.77 10.85
CA ASP A 393 -37.25 -16.25 10.47
C ASP A 393 -38.33 -17.35 10.57
#